data_AF-A0A0R3RCS9-F1
#
_entry.id   AF-A0A0R3RCS9-F1
#
_cell.length_a   1.000
_cell.length_b   1.000
_cell.length_c   1.000
_cell.angle_alpha   90.00
_cell.angle_beta   90.00
_cell.angle_gamma   90.00
#
_symmetry.space_group_name_H-M   'P 1'
#
loop_
_entity.id
_entity.type
_entity.pdbx_description
1 polymer ?
#
loop_
_entity_poly.entity_id
_entity_poly.type
_entity_poly.pdbx_seq_one_letter_code
_entity_poly.pdbx_strand_id
1 'polypeptide(L)'
;LANILVINYGKNEVLTRLVNRTRIHLLPTMNPDGFSVAIPGKYGWLQGRTNAANVDLNRDFPQRLNPAMIRNVQPETSAVMRWTRSIPFVLSANLHDGSLVVNFPYDDGKIEGIEAKTGDHKLFVVLSYLYARAHHYMWKKGPRCINQHDDDSLDEGITNGNKWYRVSGQSFF
;
A
#
# COMPACT_ATOMS: atom_id res chain seq x y z
N LEU A 1 -6.58 2.51 -14.31
CA LEU A 1 -6.67 3.93 -13.91
C LEU A 1 -6.15 4.89 -14.98
N ALA A 2 -4.88 4.80 -15.41
CA ALA A 2 -4.30 5.71 -16.41
C ALA A 2 -5.19 5.90 -17.65
N ASN A 3 -5.63 4.79 -18.26
CA ASN A 3 -6.54 4.82 -19.41
C ASN A 3 -7.85 5.57 -19.11
N ILE A 4 -8.49 5.29 -17.97
CA ILE A 4 -9.74 5.94 -17.54
C ILE A 4 -9.56 7.46 -17.45
N LEU A 5 -8.45 7.94 -16.88
CA LEU A 5 -8.19 9.37 -16.75
C LEU A 5 -8.04 10.02 -18.13
N VAL A 6 -7.26 9.41 -19.03
CA VAL A 6 -6.96 9.97 -20.35
C VAL A 6 -8.21 10.01 -21.24
N ILE A 7 -8.94 8.91 -21.37
CA ILE A 7 -10.06 8.83 -22.34
C ILE A 7 -11.25 9.70 -21.94
N ASN A 8 -11.38 10.03 -20.65
CA ASN A 8 -12.47 10.82 -20.09
C ASN A 8 -12.10 12.28 -19.85
N TYR A 9 -10.83 12.68 -20.03
CA TYR A 9 -10.43 14.07 -19.93
C TYR A 9 -11.15 14.91 -20.99
N GLY A 10 -11.80 15.99 -20.56
CA GLY A 10 -12.66 16.83 -21.40
C GLY A 10 -14.07 16.28 -21.65
N LYS A 11 -14.38 15.04 -21.24
CA LYS A 11 -15.70 14.40 -21.38
C LYS A 11 -16.45 14.26 -20.06
N ASN A 12 -15.72 13.95 -18.99
CA ASN A 12 -16.26 13.84 -17.64
C ASN A 12 -15.76 15.01 -16.79
N GLU A 13 -16.68 15.85 -16.30
CA GLU A 13 -16.33 17.07 -15.55
C GLU A 13 -15.54 16.76 -14.28
N VAL A 14 -15.92 15.71 -13.54
CA VAL A 14 -15.25 15.31 -12.29
C VAL A 14 -13.80 14.90 -12.55
N LEU A 15 -13.57 14.01 -13.52
CA LEU A 15 -12.23 13.54 -13.87
C LEU A 15 -11.38 14.65 -14.50
N THR A 16 -11.98 15.52 -15.30
CA THR A 16 -11.29 16.68 -15.89
C THR A 16 -10.82 17.63 -14.79
N ARG A 17 -11.69 17.95 -13.83
CA ARG A 17 -11.34 18.79 -12.68
C ARG A 17 -10.26 18.16 -11.82
N LEU A 18 -10.30 16.84 -11.62
CA LEU A 18 -9.27 16.11 -10.88
C LEU A 18 -7.90 16.25 -11.56
N VAL A 19 -7.81 15.99 -12.87
CA VAL A 19 -6.56 16.11 -13.63
C VAL A 19 -6.05 17.55 -13.67
N ASN A 20 -6.93 18.54 -13.81
CA ASN A 20 -6.55 19.95 -13.84
C ASN A 20 -6.02 20.48 -12.51
N ARG A 21 -6.43 19.88 -11.39
CA ARG A 21 -6.08 20.35 -10.03
C ARG A 21 -5.06 19.48 -9.33
N THR A 22 -4.65 18.37 -9.92
CA THR A 22 -3.80 17.38 -9.26
C THR A 22 -2.78 16.81 -10.23
N ARG A 23 -1.50 16.89 -9.86
CA ARG A 23 -0.43 16.19 -10.56
C ARG A 23 -0.39 14.74 -10.10
N ILE A 24 -1.00 13.85 -10.89
CA ILE A 24 -1.11 12.43 -10.56
C ILE A 24 0.09 11.66 -11.12
N HIS A 25 0.74 10.88 -10.28
CA HIS A 25 1.83 9.99 -10.66
C HIS A 25 1.38 8.54 -10.45
N LEU A 26 1.56 7.69 -11.46
CA LEU A 26 1.20 6.27 -11.41
C LEU A 26 2.46 5.44 -11.66
N LEU A 27 2.78 4.54 -10.72
CA LEU A 27 3.83 3.54 -10.85
C LEU A 27 3.15 2.16 -10.93
N PRO A 28 2.93 1.60 -12.14
CA PRO A 28 2.18 0.34 -12.29
C PRO A 28 2.84 -0.86 -11.61
N THR A 29 4.17 -0.91 -11.58
CA THR A 29 4.93 -1.93 -10.87
C THR A 29 6.23 -1.34 -10.32
N MET A 30 6.51 -1.63 -9.04
CA MET A 30 7.81 -1.37 -8.42
C MET A 30 8.74 -2.59 -8.55
N ASN A 31 8.19 -3.79 -8.73
CA ASN A 31 8.92 -5.06 -8.81
C ASN A 31 8.59 -5.81 -10.11
N PRO A 32 9.07 -5.34 -11.28
CA PRO A 32 8.83 -6.02 -12.55
C PRO A 32 9.50 -7.41 -12.61
N ASP A 33 10.65 -7.59 -11.95
CA ASP A 33 11.39 -8.85 -11.93
C ASP A 33 10.60 -9.95 -11.21
N GLY A 34 10.09 -9.64 -10.01
CA GLY A 34 9.21 -10.54 -9.27
C GLY A 34 7.93 -10.87 -10.03
N PHE A 35 7.33 -9.87 -10.70
CA PHE A 35 6.16 -10.09 -11.53
C PHE A 35 6.42 -11.06 -12.69
N SER A 36 7.59 -10.98 -13.34
CA SER A 36 7.94 -11.84 -14.49
C SER A 36 8.03 -13.33 -14.15
N VAL A 37 8.31 -13.66 -12.89
CA VAL A 37 8.41 -15.03 -12.39
C VAL A 37 7.18 -15.46 -11.57
N ALA A 38 6.18 -14.58 -11.42
CA ALA A 38 4.92 -14.91 -10.80
C ALA A 38 4.08 -15.82 -11.71
N ILE A 39 3.26 -16.68 -11.12
CA ILE A 39 2.42 -17.63 -11.86
C ILE A 39 0.96 -17.14 -11.81
N PRO A 40 0.37 -16.71 -12.93
CA PRO A 40 -1.03 -16.30 -12.98
C PRO A 40 -1.97 -17.39 -12.47
N GLY A 41 -2.97 -17.01 -11.66
CA GLY A 41 -3.97 -17.92 -11.11
C GLY A 41 -3.50 -18.79 -9.94
N LYS A 42 -2.22 -18.70 -9.53
CA LYS A 42 -1.72 -19.39 -8.34
C LYS A 42 -1.91 -18.52 -7.10
N TYR A 43 -2.74 -18.97 -6.17
CA TYR A 43 -2.89 -18.36 -4.85
C TYR A 43 -1.70 -18.76 -3.98
N GLY A 44 -0.73 -17.86 -3.80
CA GLY A 44 0.46 -18.11 -3.01
C GLY A 44 1.26 -16.84 -2.74
N TRP A 45 1.97 -16.82 -1.61
CA TRP A 45 2.54 -15.59 -1.04
C TRP A 45 3.98 -15.32 -1.43
N LEU A 46 4.70 -16.31 -1.97
CA LEU A 46 6.16 -16.28 -2.06
C LEU A 46 6.70 -16.15 -3.49
N GLN A 47 6.12 -16.86 -4.46
CA GLN A 47 6.62 -16.84 -5.84
C GLN A 47 6.39 -15.46 -6.46
N GLY A 48 7.49 -14.78 -6.82
CA GLY A 48 7.43 -13.43 -7.41
C GLY A 48 7.22 -12.29 -6.43
N ARG A 49 7.19 -12.57 -5.10
CA ARG A 49 7.06 -11.53 -4.07
C ARG A 49 8.32 -10.68 -3.96
N THR A 50 9.47 -11.32 -3.92
CA THR A 50 10.77 -10.66 -3.79
C THR A 50 11.26 -10.10 -5.11
N ASN A 51 12.24 -9.21 -5.07
CA ASN A 51 12.96 -8.78 -6.28
C ASN A 51 13.91 -9.88 -6.80
N ALA A 52 14.67 -9.58 -7.86
CA ALA A 52 15.63 -10.51 -8.46
C ALA A 52 16.75 -10.97 -7.51
N ALA A 53 17.03 -10.21 -6.44
CA ALA A 53 18.00 -10.57 -5.41
C ALA A 53 17.39 -11.36 -4.23
N ASN A 54 16.14 -11.82 -4.37
CA ASN A 54 15.37 -12.49 -3.30
C ASN A 54 15.16 -11.63 -2.05
N VAL A 55 15.05 -10.30 -2.20
CA VAL A 55 14.76 -9.36 -1.11
C VAL A 55 13.29 -8.93 -1.16
N ASP A 56 12.61 -8.93 -0.01
CA ASP A 56 11.28 -8.34 0.13
C ASP A 56 11.40 -6.81 0.16
N LEU A 57 11.03 -6.15 -0.94
CA LEU A 57 11.11 -4.69 -1.08
C LEU A 57 10.25 -3.95 -0.02
N ASN A 58 9.22 -4.60 0.54
CA ASN A 58 8.41 -4.03 1.62
C ASN A 58 9.03 -4.24 3.02
N ARG A 59 10.32 -4.62 3.07
CA ARG A 59 11.16 -4.71 4.28
C ARG A 59 12.50 -3.98 4.10
N ASP A 60 12.69 -3.32 2.96
CA ASP A 60 13.98 -2.79 2.51
C ASP A 60 14.10 -1.25 2.65
N PHE A 61 13.05 -0.55 3.09
CA PHE A 61 13.10 0.88 3.38
C PHE A 61 13.66 1.18 4.80
N PRO A 62 14.30 2.34 5.02
CA PRO A 62 14.80 2.70 6.35
C PRO A 62 13.74 2.57 7.45
N GLN A 63 14.05 1.82 8.50
CA GLN A 63 13.08 1.55 9.55
C GLN A 63 12.97 2.74 10.51
N ARG A 64 11.75 3.07 10.92
CA ARG A 64 11.49 4.17 11.86
C ARG A 64 12.08 3.90 13.24
N LEU A 65 11.91 2.67 13.74
CA LEU A 65 12.39 2.27 15.07
C LEU A 65 13.86 1.83 15.09
N ASN A 66 14.46 1.48 13.94
CA ASN A 66 15.86 1.11 13.84
C ASN A 66 16.50 1.59 12.51
N PRO A 67 16.77 2.90 12.36
CA PRO A 67 17.21 3.47 11.09
C PRO A 67 18.55 2.93 10.57
N ALA A 68 19.41 2.41 11.47
CA ALA A 68 20.74 1.90 11.14
C ALA A 68 20.75 0.46 10.59
N MET A 69 19.58 -0.20 10.54
CA MET A 69 19.49 -1.64 10.24
C MET A 69 19.70 -1.99 8.76
N ILE A 70 19.39 -1.08 7.82
CA ILE A 70 19.48 -1.37 6.40
C ILE A 70 20.76 -0.79 5.81
N ARG A 71 21.65 -1.69 5.38
CA ARG A 71 22.96 -1.33 4.81
C ARG A 71 23.01 -1.46 3.29
N ASN A 72 22.23 -2.38 2.70
CA ASN A 72 22.24 -2.70 1.27
C ASN A 72 20.83 -2.56 0.68
N VAL A 73 20.41 -1.32 0.47
CA VAL A 73 19.11 -0.98 -0.14
C VAL A 73 19.11 -1.45 -1.60
N GLN A 74 18.03 -2.12 -2.01
CA GLN A 74 17.84 -2.61 -3.37
C GLN A 74 17.69 -1.45 -4.38
N PRO A 75 18.00 -1.68 -5.67
CA PRO A 75 17.92 -0.62 -6.68
C PRO A 75 16.49 -0.05 -6.83
N GLU A 76 15.46 -0.89 -6.70
CA GLU A 76 14.05 -0.49 -6.76
C GLU A 76 13.68 0.43 -5.59
N THR A 77 14.02 0.02 -4.37
CA THR A 77 13.84 0.82 -3.16
C THR A 77 14.58 2.16 -3.26
N SER A 78 15.83 2.14 -3.70
CA SER A 78 16.64 3.35 -3.92
C SER A 78 16.01 4.28 -4.95
N ALA A 79 15.46 3.75 -6.04
CA ALA A 79 14.79 4.52 -7.06
C ALA A 79 13.53 5.21 -6.51
N VAL A 80 12.70 4.49 -5.76
CA VAL A 80 11.49 5.05 -5.12
C VAL A 80 11.86 6.10 -4.07
N MET A 81 12.87 5.85 -3.22
CA MET A 81 13.35 6.85 -2.25
C MET A 81 13.81 8.14 -2.93
N ARG A 82 14.55 8.05 -4.04
CA ARG A 82 14.97 9.22 -4.81
C ARG A 82 13.79 9.93 -5.45
N TRP A 83 12.87 9.17 -6.05
CA TRP A 83 11.68 9.72 -6.70
C TRP A 83 10.81 10.52 -5.73
N THR A 84 10.60 10.00 -4.52
CA THR A 84 9.80 10.66 -3.49
C THR A 84 10.42 11.95 -2.98
N ARG A 85 11.75 12.05 -3.00
CA ARG A 85 12.44 13.30 -2.66
C ARG A 85 12.42 14.32 -3.81
N SER A 86 12.16 13.89 -5.04
CA SER A 86 12.19 14.76 -6.22
C SER A 86 10.90 15.55 -6.45
N ILE A 87 9.80 15.18 -5.79
CA ILE A 87 8.47 15.78 -5.96
C ILE A 87 7.84 15.93 -4.57
N PRO A 88 7.17 17.06 -4.27
CA PRO A 88 6.46 17.23 -3.00
C PRO A 88 5.15 16.43 -3.01
N PHE A 89 5.24 15.11 -2.88
CA PHE A 89 4.07 14.24 -2.73
C PHE A 89 3.30 14.60 -1.46
N VAL A 90 1.97 14.76 -1.58
CA VAL A 90 1.08 15.11 -0.46
C VAL A 90 0.25 13.92 0.00
N LEU A 91 -0.14 13.04 -0.93
CA LEU A 91 -0.91 11.83 -0.67
C LEU A 91 -0.40 10.72 -1.58
N SER A 92 -0.32 9.51 -1.03
CA SER A 92 0.09 8.31 -1.73
C SER A 92 -0.74 7.12 -1.26
N ALA A 93 -0.68 6.06 -2.07
CA ALA A 93 -1.13 4.73 -1.71
C ALA A 93 -0.32 3.73 -2.53
N ASN A 94 0.19 2.67 -1.89
CA ASN A 94 0.68 1.48 -2.55
C ASN A 94 -0.41 0.40 -2.54
N LEU A 95 -0.43 -0.44 -3.58
CA LEU A 95 -1.43 -1.49 -3.73
C LEU A 95 -0.79 -2.85 -3.49
N HIS A 96 -1.43 -3.63 -2.61
CA HIS A 96 -1.04 -4.99 -2.28
C HIS A 96 -2.19 -5.96 -2.55
N ASP A 97 -1.84 -7.24 -2.68
CA ASP A 97 -2.80 -8.34 -2.70
C ASP A 97 -2.60 -9.21 -1.44
N GLY A 98 -3.58 -10.08 -1.17
CA GLY A 98 -3.56 -11.03 -0.05
C GLY A 98 -4.68 -10.84 0.96
N SER A 99 -5.22 -9.63 1.07
CA SER A 99 -6.35 -9.33 1.94
C SER A 99 -7.12 -8.13 1.40
N LEU A 100 -8.40 -8.07 1.71
CA LEU A 100 -9.30 -6.99 1.31
C LEU A 100 -9.47 -5.96 2.44
N VAL A 101 -8.48 -5.08 2.60
CA VAL A 101 -8.43 -4.07 3.68
C VAL A 101 -7.63 -2.85 3.25
N VAL A 102 -7.93 -1.67 3.81
CA VAL A 102 -7.00 -0.54 3.79
C VAL A 102 -6.13 -0.55 5.05
N ASN A 103 -4.84 -0.78 4.85
CA ASN A 103 -3.85 -0.74 5.91
C ASN A 103 -3.26 0.67 6.03
N PHE A 104 -3.23 1.25 7.24
CA PHE A 104 -2.71 2.59 7.46
C PHE A 104 -1.65 2.67 8.57
N PRO A 105 -0.80 3.72 8.54
CA PRO A 105 0.35 3.80 9.42
C PRO A 105 0.00 3.94 10.92
N TYR A 106 0.93 3.62 11.83
CA TYR A 106 2.23 2.98 11.52
C TYR A 106 2.11 1.46 11.37
N ASP A 107 2.94 0.91 10.49
CA ASP A 107 3.14 -0.53 10.31
C ASP A 107 4.04 -1.17 11.36
N ASP A 108 4.86 -0.35 12.05
CA ASP A 108 5.71 -0.78 13.16
C ASP A 108 5.38 -0.10 14.49
N GLY A 109 5.64 -0.81 15.57
CA GLY A 109 5.46 -0.36 16.94
C GLY A 109 6.39 -1.08 17.89
N LYS A 110 6.46 -0.59 19.13
CA LYS A 110 7.27 -1.22 20.19
C LYS A 110 6.78 -2.64 20.51
N ILE A 111 5.46 -2.84 20.43
CA ILE A 111 4.78 -4.10 20.72
C ILE A 111 3.88 -4.39 19.52
N GLU A 112 4.00 -5.58 18.93
CA GLU A 112 3.17 -6.05 17.83
C GLU A 112 1.72 -6.29 18.28
N GLY A 113 0.75 -6.13 17.37
CA GLY A 113 -0.67 -6.32 17.66
C GLY A 113 -1.33 -5.15 18.38
N ILE A 114 -0.55 -4.12 18.74
CA ILE A 114 -1.04 -2.90 19.38
C ILE A 114 -1.05 -1.77 18.37
N GLU A 115 -2.12 -0.98 18.36
CA GLU A 115 -2.24 0.18 17.47
C GLU A 115 -1.09 1.19 17.69
N ALA A 116 -0.32 1.43 16.63
CA ALA A 116 0.78 2.39 16.64
C ALA A 116 0.33 3.72 15.99
N LYS A 117 -0.09 4.66 16.84
CA LYS A 117 -0.66 5.94 16.38
C LYS A 117 0.37 6.88 15.77
N THR A 118 -0.01 7.54 14.68
CA THR A 118 0.74 8.65 14.07
C THR A 118 0.35 10.00 14.70
N GLY A 119 1.08 11.06 14.37
CA GLY A 119 0.67 12.43 14.72
C GLY A 119 -0.67 12.82 14.06
N ASP A 120 -0.88 12.36 12.83
CA ASP A 120 -2.08 12.62 12.02
C ASP A 120 -3.07 11.44 12.01
N HIS A 121 -3.12 10.67 13.10
CA HIS A 121 -3.80 9.37 13.11
C HIS A 121 -5.28 9.46 12.68
N LYS A 122 -6.00 10.49 13.13
CA LYS A 122 -7.40 10.72 12.72
C LYS A 122 -7.54 10.95 11.21
N LEU A 123 -6.60 11.65 10.59
CA LEU A 123 -6.61 11.88 9.14
C LEU A 123 -6.43 10.56 8.39
N PHE A 124 -5.49 9.71 8.81
CA PHE A 124 -5.28 8.40 8.20
C PHE A 124 -6.50 7.47 8.33
N VAL A 125 -7.18 7.48 9.48
CA VAL A 125 -8.43 6.73 9.67
C VAL A 125 -9.49 7.20 8.67
N VAL A 126 -9.68 8.53 8.52
CA VAL A 126 -10.67 9.09 7.58
C VAL A 126 -10.32 8.75 6.13
N LEU A 127 -9.06 8.95 5.71
CA LEU A 127 -8.63 8.64 4.35
C LEU A 127 -8.81 7.16 4.02
N SER A 128 -8.45 6.28 4.96
CA SER A 128 -8.61 4.83 4.82
C SER A 128 -10.06 4.44 4.69
N TYR A 129 -10.91 4.99 5.56
CA TYR A 129 -12.34 4.72 5.54
C TYR A 129 -12.98 5.17 4.23
N LEU A 130 -12.62 6.34 3.68
CA LEU A 130 -13.16 6.82 2.41
C LEU A 130 -12.88 5.84 1.25
N TYR A 131 -11.68 5.27 1.20
CA TYR A 131 -11.35 4.27 0.19
C TYR A 131 -12.12 2.96 0.42
N ALA A 132 -12.09 2.42 1.64
CA ALA A 132 -12.80 1.18 1.99
C ALA A 132 -14.30 1.29 1.72
N ARG A 133 -14.91 2.42 2.09
CA ARG A 133 -16.34 2.69 1.96
C ARG A 133 -16.82 2.76 0.50
N ALA A 134 -15.96 3.24 -0.39
CA ALA A 134 -16.23 3.28 -1.82
C ALA A 134 -16.16 1.89 -2.48
N HIS A 135 -15.49 0.92 -1.86
CA HIS A 135 -15.35 -0.44 -2.38
C HIS A 135 -16.49 -1.36 -1.92
N HIS A 136 -17.24 -1.96 -2.85
CA HIS A 136 -18.51 -2.67 -2.56
C HIS A 136 -18.46 -3.68 -1.40
N TYR A 137 -17.35 -4.43 -1.28
CA TYR A 137 -17.16 -5.47 -0.26
C TYR A 137 -16.25 -5.07 0.91
N MET A 138 -15.37 -4.08 0.75
CA MET A 138 -14.25 -3.89 1.68
C MET A 138 -14.74 -3.33 3.02
N TRP A 139 -15.62 -2.34 3.02
CA TRP A 139 -16.13 -1.75 4.27
C TRP A 139 -17.09 -2.64 5.06
N LYS A 140 -17.58 -3.74 4.48
CA LYS A 140 -18.51 -4.67 5.12
C LYS A 140 -17.71 -5.70 5.91
N LYS A 141 -18.35 -6.33 6.90
CA LYS A 141 -17.85 -7.59 7.47
C LYS A 141 -17.95 -8.69 6.42
N GLY A 142 -16.97 -9.58 6.41
CA GLY A 142 -17.00 -10.78 5.58
C GLY A 142 -15.61 -11.33 5.26
N PRO A 143 -15.51 -12.27 4.33
CA PRO A 143 -14.22 -12.86 3.99
C PRO A 143 -13.30 -11.83 3.34
N ARG A 144 -12.04 -11.77 3.81
CA ARG A 144 -11.02 -10.85 3.27
C ARG A 144 -10.17 -11.49 2.18
N CYS A 145 -10.23 -12.81 2.03
CA CYS A 145 -9.55 -13.56 0.99
C CYS A 145 -10.40 -14.76 0.53
N ILE A 146 -10.06 -15.31 -0.65
CA ILE A 146 -10.86 -16.34 -1.35
C ILE A 146 -11.11 -17.61 -0.51
N ASN A 147 -10.22 -17.93 0.43
CA ASN A 147 -10.31 -19.13 1.27
C ASN A 147 -10.68 -18.84 2.74
N GLN A 148 -11.08 -17.61 3.05
CA GLN A 148 -11.66 -17.27 4.35
C GLN A 148 -13.17 -17.47 4.27
N HIS A 149 -13.75 -18.14 5.25
CA HIS A 149 -15.20 -18.39 5.30
C HIS A 149 -15.87 -17.63 6.46
N ASP A 150 -15.11 -17.21 7.45
CA ASP A 150 -15.60 -16.50 8.62
C ASP A 150 -15.52 -14.98 8.45
N ASP A 151 -16.41 -14.28 9.16
CA ASP A 151 -16.34 -12.84 9.32
C ASP A 151 -14.99 -12.43 9.94
N ASP A 152 -14.44 -11.34 9.43
CA ASP A 152 -13.22 -10.75 9.96
C ASP A 152 -13.49 -9.86 11.18
N SER A 153 -12.41 -9.59 11.93
CA SER A 153 -12.41 -8.68 13.07
C SER A 153 -12.08 -7.23 12.70
N LEU A 154 -12.01 -6.89 11.40
CA LEU A 154 -11.70 -5.55 10.93
C LEU A 154 -12.97 -4.71 10.86
N ASP A 155 -13.04 -3.74 11.75
CA ASP A 155 -14.10 -2.75 11.72
C ASP A 155 -13.96 -1.88 10.46
N GLU A 156 -15.02 -1.86 9.65
CA GLU A 156 -15.17 -0.98 8.49
C GLU A 156 -14.10 -1.15 7.38
N GLY A 157 -13.42 -2.30 7.33
CA GLY A 157 -12.48 -2.62 6.25
C GLY A 157 -11.17 -1.85 6.30
N ILE A 158 -10.80 -1.31 7.46
CA ILE A 158 -9.54 -0.59 7.68
C ILE A 158 -8.76 -1.20 8.85
N THR A 159 -7.45 -1.05 8.85
CA THR A 159 -6.61 -1.50 9.98
C THR A 159 -5.35 -0.66 10.14
N ASN A 160 -4.92 -0.46 11.38
CA ASN A 160 -3.57 0.03 11.64
C ASN A 160 -2.57 -1.11 11.41
N GLY A 161 -1.48 -0.84 10.69
CA GLY A 161 -0.54 -1.89 10.31
C GLY A 161 0.06 -2.66 11.47
N ASN A 162 0.61 -1.97 12.48
CA ASN A 162 1.19 -2.66 13.62
C ASN A 162 0.15 -3.43 14.47
N LYS A 163 -1.11 -2.96 14.49
CA LYS A 163 -2.23 -3.70 15.11
C LYS A 163 -2.55 -4.98 14.35
N TRP A 164 -2.42 -4.97 13.03
CA TRP A 164 -2.66 -6.15 12.19
C TRP A 164 -1.52 -7.17 12.33
N TYR A 165 -0.31 -6.78 11.99
CA TYR A 165 0.94 -7.49 12.26
C TYR A 165 2.12 -6.55 12.02
N ARG A 166 3.20 -6.72 12.78
CA ARG A 166 4.30 -5.76 12.73
C ARG A 166 5.09 -5.88 11.44
N VAL A 167 5.26 -4.76 10.73
CA VAL A 167 6.09 -4.66 9.54
C VAL A 167 7.08 -3.51 9.67
N SER A 168 8.37 -3.85 9.71
CA SER A 168 9.45 -2.86 9.68
C SER A 168 10.08 -2.79 8.30
N GLY A 169 10.47 -1.58 7.89
CA GLY A 169 11.12 -1.31 6.61
C GLY A 169 10.18 -1.29 5.41
N GLN A 170 8.90 -1.02 5.66
CA GLN A 170 7.92 -0.73 4.63
C GLN A 170 8.09 0.69 4.09
N SER A 171 7.71 0.89 2.83
CA SER A 171 7.69 2.21 2.22
C SER A 171 6.75 3.15 3.00
N PHE A 172 7.14 4.40 3.21
CA PHE A 172 6.35 5.41 3.93
C PHE A 172 5.13 5.95 3.14
N PHE A 173 4.67 5.25 2.11
CA PHE A 173 3.58 5.68 1.22
C PHE A 173 2.22 5.17 1.62
#